data_AF-W9NNW8-F1
#
_entry.id   AF-W9NNW8-F1
#
_cell.length_a   1.000
_cell.length_b   1.000
_cell.length_c   1.000
_cell.angle_alpha   90.00
_cell.angle_beta   90.00
_cell.angle_gamma   90.00
#
_symmetry.space_group_name_H-M   'P 1'
#
loop_
_entity.id
_entity.type
_entity.pdbx_description
1 polymer ?
#
loop_
_entity_poly.entity_id
_entity_poly.type
_entity_poly.pdbx_seq_one_letter_code
_entity_poly.pdbx_strand_id
1 'polypeptide(L)'
;MSEWWKNTSPDKHLPKIKAIIEAAERMFPGIKTWGVLGYCWGGKMVSILGGQESVFKACAQTSPAMVNPDEAANVKIPMCILPSKDENEEVISKYAANLNVPYMVETFKDQRHGFMSARGDLDDAQTVKEYARGYQLVLKWFREYL
;
A
#
# COMPACT_ATOMS: atom_id res chain seq x y z
N MET A 1 -20.61 3.90 -10.13
CA MET A 1 -19.17 4.28 -10.00
C MET A 1 -19.04 5.78 -10.19
N SER A 2 -18.30 6.46 -9.31
CA SER A 2 -18.09 7.91 -9.39
C SER A 2 -17.37 8.31 -10.69
N GLU A 3 -17.50 9.57 -11.10
CA GLU A 3 -16.80 10.11 -12.26
C GLU A 3 -15.27 10.05 -12.11
N TRP A 4 -14.79 10.22 -10.87
CA TRP A 4 -13.40 9.96 -10.52
C TRP A 4 -12.96 8.54 -10.91
N TRP A 5 -13.76 7.51 -10.57
CA TRP A 5 -13.41 6.11 -10.88
C TRP A 5 -13.29 5.83 -12.37
N LYS A 6 -14.16 6.41 -13.20
CA LYS A 6 -14.08 6.23 -14.66
C LYS A 6 -12.70 6.61 -15.21
N ASN A 7 -11.96 7.47 -14.51
CA ASN A 7 -10.63 7.94 -14.88
C ASN A 7 -9.49 7.33 -14.05
N THR A 8 -9.79 6.57 -12.99
CA THR A 8 -8.79 5.98 -12.07
C THR A 8 -8.84 4.46 -12.00
N SER A 9 -9.47 3.81 -12.98
CA SER A 9 -9.47 2.35 -13.05
C SER A 9 -8.03 1.80 -13.21
N PRO A 10 -7.67 0.69 -12.51
CA PRO A 10 -6.30 0.15 -12.54
C PRO A 10 -5.75 -0.15 -13.94
N ASP A 11 -6.59 -0.61 -14.87
CA ASP A 11 -6.24 -0.88 -16.28
C ASP A 11 -5.64 0.35 -16.99
N LYS A 12 -6.03 1.56 -16.61
CA LYS A 12 -5.51 2.80 -17.21
C LYS A 12 -4.14 3.23 -16.66
N HIS A 13 -3.78 2.77 -15.47
CA HIS A 13 -2.63 3.28 -14.73
C HIS A 13 -1.55 2.23 -14.44
N LEU A 14 -1.91 0.95 -14.30
CA LEU A 14 -0.95 -0.14 -14.12
C LEU A 14 0.11 -0.18 -15.23
N PRO A 15 -0.25 -0.04 -16.54
CA PRO A 15 0.76 -0.05 -17.60
C PRO A 15 1.81 1.07 -17.47
N LYS A 16 1.47 2.18 -16.80
CA LYS A 16 2.38 3.32 -16.61
C LYS A 16 3.46 3.06 -15.57
N ILE A 17 3.20 2.17 -14.60
CA ILE A 17 4.14 1.85 -13.51
C ILE A 17 5.44 1.27 -14.08
N LYS A 18 5.34 0.42 -15.11
CA LYS A 18 6.51 -0.14 -15.79
C LYS A 18 7.45 0.96 -16.31
N ALA A 19 6.90 1.93 -17.05
CA ALA A 19 7.70 3.03 -17.60
C ALA A 19 8.32 3.93 -16.50
N ILE A 20 7.61 4.12 -15.39
CA ILE A 20 8.13 4.88 -14.23
C ILE A 20 9.33 4.15 -13.61
N ILE A 21 9.23 2.83 -13.42
CA ILE A 21 10.32 2.01 -12.88
C ILE A 21 11.51 1.98 -13.83
N GLU A 22 11.29 1.77 -15.13
CA GLU A 22 12.38 1.79 -16.13
C GLU A 22 13.09 3.15 -16.17
N ALA A 23 12.37 4.25 -15.92
CA ALA A 23 12.99 5.57 -15.76
C ALA A 23 13.81 5.67 -14.47
N ALA A 24 13.27 5.18 -13.35
CA ALA A 24 13.96 5.17 -12.07
C ALA A 24 15.24 4.32 -12.11
N GLU A 25 15.22 3.13 -12.71
CA GLU A 25 16.39 2.26 -12.86
C GLU A 25 17.49 2.91 -13.72
N ARG A 26 17.13 3.66 -14.76
CA ARG A 26 18.09 4.44 -15.56
C ARG A 26 18.71 5.59 -14.77
N MET A 27 17.93 6.26 -13.92
CA MET A 27 18.44 7.34 -13.07
C MET A 27 19.31 6.83 -11.92
N PHE A 28 19.00 5.63 -11.42
CA PHE A 28 19.63 5.05 -10.25
C PHE A 28 20.15 3.62 -10.54
N PRO A 29 21.16 3.47 -11.43
CA PRO A 29 21.61 2.15 -11.91
C PRO A 29 22.19 1.24 -10.81
N GLY A 30 22.57 1.82 -9.66
CA GLY A 30 23.03 1.07 -8.48
C GLY A 30 21.92 0.42 -7.66
N ILE A 31 20.66 0.86 -7.82
CA ILE A 31 19.51 0.30 -7.09
C ILE A 31 19.03 -0.96 -7.81
N LYS A 32 18.92 -2.08 -7.07
CA LYS A 32 18.56 -3.40 -7.61
C LYS A 32 17.23 -3.95 -7.10
N THR A 33 16.74 -3.41 -5.99
CA THR A 33 15.48 -3.81 -5.36
C THR A 33 14.63 -2.57 -5.12
N TRP A 34 13.32 -2.73 -5.28
CA TRP A 34 12.36 -1.65 -5.11
C TRP A 34 11.23 -2.10 -4.18
N GLY A 35 10.74 -1.18 -3.36
CA GLY A 35 9.48 -1.33 -2.64
C GLY A 35 8.42 -0.42 -3.23
N VAL A 36 7.15 -0.71 -2.92
CA VAL A 36 6.04 0.16 -3.32
C VAL A 36 5.08 0.39 -2.14
N LEU A 37 4.76 1.66 -1.89
CA LEU A 37 3.78 2.08 -0.89
C LEU A 37 2.55 2.70 -1.59
N GLY A 38 1.38 2.13 -1.33
CA GLY A 38 0.10 2.57 -1.88
C GLY A 38 -0.75 3.31 -0.85
N TYR A 39 -1.27 4.49 -1.22
CA TYR A 39 -2.15 5.29 -0.37
C TYR A 39 -3.58 5.25 -0.89
N CYS A 40 -4.59 5.01 -0.04
CA CYS A 40 -5.99 4.98 -0.47
C CYS A 40 -6.19 3.96 -1.61
N TRP A 41 -6.64 4.41 -2.78
CA TRP A 41 -6.73 3.63 -4.02
C TRP A 41 -5.39 3.01 -4.44
N GLY A 42 -4.27 3.63 -4.08
CA GLY A 42 -2.95 3.05 -4.26
C GLY A 42 -2.80 1.68 -3.58
N GLY A 43 -3.56 1.38 -2.51
CA GLY A 43 -3.59 0.05 -1.90
C GLY A 43 -4.08 -1.03 -2.87
N LYS A 44 -5.14 -0.74 -3.64
CA LYS A 44 -5.62 -1.60 -4.74
C LYS A 44 -4.51 -1.87 -5.76
N MET A 45 -3.84 -0.81 -6.19
CA MET A 45 -2.76 -0.91 -7.18
C MET A 45 -1.61 -1.77 -6.67
N VAL A 46 -1.19 -1.55 -5.42
CA VAL A 46 -0.11 -2.29 -4.78
C VAL A 46 -0.47 -3.76 -4.58
N SER A 47 -1.71 -4.08 -4.22
CA SER A 47 -2.18 -5.47 -4.16
C SER A 47 -2.06 -6.16 -5.53
N ILE A 48 -2.47 -5.49 -6.61
CA ILE A 48 -2.36 -6.05 -7.97
C ILE A 48 -0.89 -6.21 -8.38
N LEU A 49 -0.07 -5.18 -8.18
CA LEU A 49 1.36 -5.22 -8.48
C LEU A 49 2.09 -6.33 -7.70
N GLY A 50 1.70 -6.55 -6.45
CA GLY A 50 2.27 -7.59 -5.60
C GLY A 50 2.02 -9.02 -6.11
N GLY A 51 1.03 -9.23 -6.98
CA GLY A 51 0.79 -10.52 -7.63
C GLY A 51 1.44 -10.69 -9.01
N GLN A 52 1.98 -9.61 -9.57
CA GLN A 52 2.64 -9.61 -10.87
C GLN A 52 4.13 -9.89 -10.72
N GLU A 53 4.75 -10.49 -11.74
CA GLU A 53 6.20 -10.49 -11.82
C GLU A 53 6.69 -9.07 -12.07
N SER A 54 7.40 -8.50 -11.09
CA SER A 54 7.88 -7.14 -11.13
C SER A 54 9.18 -6.98 -10.35
N VAL A 55 9.79 -5.79 -10.45
CA VAL A 55 11.00 -5.43 -9.69
C VAL A 55 10.74 -5.24 -8.20
N PHE A 56 9.47 -5.14 -7.79
CA PHE A 56 9.11 -4.91 -6.41
C PHE A 56 9.37 -6.16 -5.57
N LYS A 57 10.02 -5.99 -4.43
CA LYS A 57 10.30 -7.08 -3.47
C LYS A 57 9.43 -7.04 -2.23
N ALA A 58 8.82 -5.88 -1.95
CA ALA A 58 7.89 -5.73 -0.85
C ALA A 58 6.84 -4.64 -1.16
N CYS A 59 5.65 -4.85 -0.63
CA CYS A 59 4.52 -3.96 -0.74
C CYS A 59 4.13 -3.41 0.64
N ALA A 60 3.67 -2.17 0.66
CA ALA A 60 2.98 -1.58 1.80
C ALA A 60 1.74 -0.82 1.31
N GLN A 61 0.69 -0.80 2.12
CA GLN A 61 -0.50 0.01 1.86
C GLN A 61 -0.99 0.69 3.12
N THR A 62 -1.46 1.94 2.98
CA THR A 62 -2.03 2.72 4.08
C THR A 62 -3.40 3.26 3.71
N SER A 63 -4.31 3.21 4.67
CA SER A 63 -5.74 3.53 4.49
C SER A 63 -6.28 2.90 3.21
N PRO A 64 -6.15 1.58 3.02
CA PRO A 64 -6.37 0.97 1.71
C PRO A 64 -7.85 1.05 1.29
N ALA A 65 -8.09 1.53 0.07
CA ALA A 65 -9.42 1.56 -0.52
C ALA A 65 -9.61 0.40 -1.51
N MET A 66 -10.86 -0.04 -1.67
CA MET A 66 -11.23 -1.11 -2.62
C MET A 66 -10.48 -2.43 -2.40
N VAL A 67 -10.21 -2.75 -1.13
CA VAL A 67 -9.62 -4.02 -0.73
C VAL A 67 -10.50 -5.17 -1.20
N ASN A 68 -9.90 -6.10 -1.93
CA ASN A 68 -10.56 -7.29 -2.43
C ASN A 68 -9.86 -8.53 -1.86
N PRO A 69 -10.48 -9.25 -0.92
CA PRO A 69 -9.90 -10.47 -0.35
C PRO A 69 -9.51 -11.54 -1.37
N ASP A 70 -10.19 -11.61 -2.51
CA ASP A 70 -9.89 -12.62 -3.55
C ASP A 70 -8.56 -12.33 -4.27
N GLU A 71 -8.11 -11.07 -4.26
CA GLU A 71 -6.83 -10.68 -4.86
C GLU A 71 -5.63 -11.06 -3.99
N ALA A 72 -5.81 -11.15 -2.67
CA ALA A 72 -4.74 -11.49 -1.73
C ALA A 72 -4.09 -12.84 -2.05
N ALA A 73 -4.87 -13.82 -2.48
CA ALA A 73 -4.36 -15.15 -2.86
C ALA A 73 -3.35 -15.10 -4.03
N ASN A 74 -3.43 -14.05 -4.86
CA ASN A 74 -2.51 -13.86 -5.99
C ASN A 74 -1.27 -13.07 -5.62
N VAL A 75 -1.18 -12.46 -4.43
CA VAL A 75 -0.02 -11.69 -3.99
C VAL A 75 1.16 -12.64 -3.73
N LYS A 76 2.31 -12.31 -4.31
CA LYS A 76 3.53 -13.15 -4.33
C LYS A 76 4.70 -12.56 -3.55
N ILE A 77 4.59 -11.33 -3.06
CA ILE A 77 5.63 -10.64 -2.30
C ILE A 77 5.09 -10.11 -0.96
N PRO A 78 5.95 -9.95 0.06
CA PRO A 78 5.58 -9.46 1.39
C PRO A 78 4.67 -8.23 1.37
N MET A 79 3.59 -8.25 2.18
CA MET A 79 2.58 -7.18 2.24
C MET A 79 2.41 -6.57 3.64
N CYS A 80 2.66 -5.28 3.80
CA CYS A 80 2.30 -4.49 4.98
C CYS A 80 0.97 -3.77 4.77
N ILE A 81 0.05 -3.88 5.74
CA ILE A 81 -1.30 -3.34 5.67
C ILE A 81 -1.52 -2.44 6.88
N LEU A 82 -1.74 -1.15 6.64
CA LEU A 82 -1.93 -0.13 7.67
C LEU A 82 -3.33 0.52 7.54
N PRO A 83 -4.41 -0.16 7.97
CA PRO A 83 -5.74 0.43 7.96
C PRO A 83 -5.87 1.52 9.03
N SER A 84 -6.74 2.46 8.76
CA SER A 84 -7.31 3.41 9.70
C SER A 84 -8.62 2.89 10.28
N LYS A 85 -9.31 3.70 11.09
CA LYS A 85 -10.63 3.33 11.64
C LYS A 85 -11.76 3.30 10.62
N ASP A 86 -11.56 3.89 9.45
CA ASP A 86 -12.61 4.08 8.44
C ASP A 86 -12.69 2.89 7.45
N GLU A 87 -11.74 1.94 7.51
CA GLU A 87 -11.76 0.73 6.70
C GLU A 87 -12.58 -0.38 7.37
N ASN A 88 -13.22 -1.23 6.56
CA ASN A 88 -13.98 -2.38 7.07
C ASN A 88 -13.03 -3.46 7.61
N GLU A 89 -13.02 -3.64 8.94
CA GLU A 89 -12.15 -4.58 9.66
C GLU A 89 -12.32 -6.04 9.22
N GLU A 90 -13.54 -6.47 8.88
CA GLU A 90 -13.81 -7.81 8.36
C GLU A 90 -13.18 -8.03 6.98
N VAL A 91 -13.28 -7.04 6.09
CA VAL A 91 -12.66 -7.09 4.76
C VAL A 91 -11.14 -7.12 4.85
N ILE A 92 -10.54 -6.31 5.72
CA ILE A 92 -9.09 -6.34 5.97
C ILE A 92 -8.66 -7.70 6.52
N SER A 93 -9.39 -8.24 7.50
CA SER A 93 -9.08 -9.52 8.11
C SER A 93 -9.15 -10.66 7.09
N LYS A 94 -10.18 -10.68 6.23
CA LYS A 94 -10.31 -11.65 5.13
C LYS A 94 -9.18 -11.52 4.11
N TYR A 95 -8.82 -10.29 3.74
CA TYR A 95 -7.68 -10.06 2.85
C TYR A 95 -6.39 -10.61 3.45
N ALA A 96 -6.08 -10.28 4.71
CA ALA A 96 -4.87 -10.74 5.37
C ALA A 96 -4.84 -12.27 5.52
N ALA A 97 -5.97 -12.90 5.86
CA ALA A 97 -6.08 -14.36 5.98
C ALA A 97 -5.86 -15.10 4.64
N ASN A 98 -6.11 -14.43 3.51
CA ASN A 98 -5.92 -15.00 2.18
C ASN A 98 -4.48 -14.81 1.63
N LEU A 99 -3.60 -14.08 2.32
CA LEU A 99 -2.21 -13.92 1.91
C LEU A 99 -1.39 -15.18 2.20
N ASN A 100 -0.60 -15.63 1.22
CA ASN A 100 0.31 -16.78 1.34
C ASN A 100 1.79 -16.36 1.43
N VAL A 101 2.04 -15.12 1.85
CA VAL A 101 3.34 -14.45 1.90
C VAL A 101 3.52 -13.83 3.29
N PRO A 102 4.75 -13.45 3.70
CA PRO A 102 4.92 -12.67 4.91
C PRO A 102 4.05 -11.40 4.89
N TYR A 103 3.30 -11.17 5.95
CA TYR A 103 2.44 -9.99 6.04
C TYR A 103 2.41 -9.40 7.45
N MET A 104 2.03 -8.13 7.52
CA MET A 104 1.74 -7.41 8.76
C MET A 104 0.43 -6.65 8.59
N VAL A 105 -0.41 -6.68 9.63
CA VAL A 105 -1.57 -5.78 9.75
C VAL A 105 -1.43 -4.97 11.02
N GLU A 106 -1.49 -3.65 10.91
CA GLU A 106 -1.51 -2.73 12.06
C GLU A 106 -2.60 -1.69 11.84
N THR A 107 -3.68 -1.77 12.63
CA THR A 107 -4.85 -0.89 12.49
C THR A 107 -4.76 0.31 13.44
N PHE A 108 -4.84 1.51 12.87
CA PHE A 108 -4.85 2.79 13.56
C PHE A 108 -6.30 3.19 13.89
N LYS A 109 -6.85 2.65 14.98
CA LYS A 109 -8.28 2.76 15.36
C LYS A 109 -8.72 4.18 15.76
N ASP A 110 -7.79 5.10 15.99
CA ASP A 110 -8.02 6.51 16.30
C ASP A 110 -7.90 7.41 15.06
N GLN A 111 -7.19 6.96 14.02
CA GLN A 111 -6.88 7.76 12.84
C GLN A 111 -7.93 7.62 11.74
N ARG A 112 -8.09 8.68 10.93
CA ARG A 112 -9.00 8.72 9.77
C ARG A 112 -8.33 8.18 8.50
N HIS A 113 -9.14 7.83 7.51
CA HIS A 113 -8.64 7.47 6.19
C HIS A 113 -7.77 8.58 5.61
N GLY A 114 -6.56 8.22 5.17
CA GLY A 114 -5.59 9.15 4.59
C GLY A 114 -4.77 9.92 5.62
N PHE A 115 -4.76 9.50 6.89
CA PHE A 115 -3.96 10.17 7.93
C PHE A 115 -2.47 10.21 7.55
N MET A 116 -1.91 9.14 6.96
CA MET A 116 -0.53 9.12 6.44
C MET A 116 -0.34 9.88 5.11
N SER A 117 -1.28 10.70 4.66
CA SER A 117 -1.17 11.42 3.38
C SER A 117 -1.78 12.82 3.47
N ALA A 118 -2.53 13.25 2.46
CA ALA A 118 -3.13 14.59 2.39
C ALA A 118 -4.17 14.86 3.49
N ARG A 119 -4.60 13.82 4.23
CA ARG A 119 -5.56 13.94 5.32
C ARG A 119 -4.90 13.73 6.68
N GLY A 120 -3.58 13.86 6.83
CA GLY A 120 -2.99 14.03 8.16
C GLY A 120 -3.39 15.38 8.77
N ASP A 121 -3.85 15.38 10.01
CA ASP A 121 -3.98 16.61 10.80
C ASP A 121 -2.66 16.82 11.55
N LEU A 122 -1.84 17.75 11.07
CA LEU A 122 -0.50 17.98 11.63
C LEU A 122 -0.49 18.99 12.78
N ASP A 123 -1.65 19.53 13.15
CA ASP A 123 -1.83 20.37 14.34
C ASP A 123 -2.28 19.52 15.54
N ASP A 124 -2.86 18.34 15.31
CA ASP A 124 -3.20 17.38 16.36
C ASP A 124 -1.98 16.50 16.74
N ALA A 125 -1.55 16.61 18.00
CA ALA A 125 -0.35 15.92 18.49
C ALA A 125 -0.47 14.38 18.41
N GLN A 126 -1.68 13.83 18.58
CA GLN A 126 -1.90 12.39 18.49
C GLN A 126 -1.80 11.92 17.03
N THR A 127 -2.40 12.63 16.07
CA THR A 127 -2.23 12.34 14.65
C THR A 127 -0.78 12.50 14.19
N VAL A 128 -0.04 13.52 14.65
CA VAL A 128 1.41 13.65 14.33
C VAL A 128 2.20 12.43 14.80
N LYS A 129 1.93 11.96 16.02
CA LYS A 129 2.57 10.76 16.57
C LYS A 129 2.26 9.52 15.73
N GLU A 130 0.99 9.28 15.41
CA GLU A 130 0.57 8.12 14.62
C GLU A 130 1.03 8.21 13.16
N TYR A 131 1.08 9.41 12.57
CA TYR A 131 1.67 9.67 11.26
C TYR A 131 3.12 9.20 11.21
N ALA A 132 3.93 9.64 12.18
CA ALA A 132 5.33 9.23 12.29
C ALA A 132 5.46 7.72 12.52
N ARG A 133 4.63 7.14 13.40
CA ARG A 133 4.62 5.69 13.67
C ARG A 133 4.29 4.87 12.41
N GLY A 134 3.32 5.30 11.61
CA GLY A 134 2.98 4.68 10.34
C GLY A 134 4.17 4.59 9.39
N TYR A 135 4.90 5.69 9.19
CA TYR A 135 6.11 5.68 8.37
C TYR A 135 7.25 4.86 8.98
N GLN A 136 7.40 4.84 10.30
CA GLN A 136 8.38 3.96 10.97
C GLN A 136 8.08 2.48 10.71
N LEU A 137 6.80 2.07 10.71
CA LEU A 137 6.40 0.71 10.38
C LEU A 137 6.71 0.36 8.92
N VAL A 138 6.40 1.27 7.98
CA VAL A 138 6.76 1.08 6.57
C VAL A 138 8.28 0.95 6.39
N LEU A 139 9.06 1.82 7.02
CA LEU A 139 10.53 1.78 6.95
C LEU A 139 11.08 0.49 7.56
N LYS A 140 10.54 0.04 8.70
CA LYS A 140 10.90 -1.24 9.31
C LYS A 140 10.58 -2.40 8.37
N TRP A 141 9.38 -2.40 7.78
CA TRP A 141 8.95 -3.40 6.81
C TRP A 141 9.89 -3.47 5.61
N PHE A 142 10.16 -2.35 4.96
CA PHE A 142 11.04 -2.33 3.80
C PHE A 142 12.50 -2.64 4.15
N ARG A 143 12.97 -2.31 5.35
CA ARG A 143 14.31 -2.76 5.80
C ARG A 143 14.41 -4.29 5.92
N GLU A 144 13.32 -4.95 6.25
CA GLU A 144 13.28 -6.41 6.42
C GLU A 144 13.17 -7.15 5.08
N TYR A 145 12.50 -6.57 4.09
CA TYR A 145 12.12 -7.27 2.85
C TYR A 145 12.68 -6.69 1.54
N LEU A 146 13.48 -5.61 1.56
CA LEU A 146 14.19 -5.05 0.38
C LEU A 146 15.69 -5.32 0.42
#